data_AF-A0A089J3V5-F1
#
_entry.id   AF-A0A089J3V5-F1
#
_cell.length_a   1.000
_cell.length_b   1.000
_cell.length_c   1.000
_cell.angle_alpha   90.00
_cell.angle_beta   90.00
_cell.angle_gamma   90.00
#
_symmetry.space_group_name_H-M   'P 1'
#
loop_
_entity.id
_entity.type
_entity.pdbx_description
1 polymer ?
#
loop_
_entity_poly.entity_id
_entity_poly.type
_entity_poly.pdbx_seq_one_letter_code
_entity_poly.pdbx_strand_id
1 'polypeptide(L)'
;MKVKAMIKQNNVLREQMTPSNRFYMEDMILEMRSSRVEAVRAEELLLEAANLMLREQSNGKDAKQIFGEHPGDYFREIIDSIPERPMRSQWNYYLMISWASLTSLFAVLAIAGLILLWITGSAGIFSQISLFTILLVGAGSVVIIELLMKWLSSLSESDAPRPKPFDLKGLGVYVVIVIIAVFAGAFLENLFPVISISPWVSLILCLGGGLGLKLIFFRS
;
A
#
# COMPACT_ATOMS: atom_id res chain seq x y z
N MET A 1 15.89 9.54 -21.80
CA MET A 1 15.51 10.88 -21.30
C MET A 1 14.92 10.75 -19.90
N LYS A 2 14.86 11.82 -19.07
CA LYS A 2 14.19 11.72 -17.74
C LYS A 2 12.66 11.73 -17.93
N VAL A 3 11.94 10.87 -17.19
CA VAL A 3 10.46 10.75 -17.20
C VAL A 3 9.76 12.12 -17.18
N LYS A 4 10.17 13.01 -16.27
CA LYS A 4 9.60 14.36 -16.13
C LYS A 4 9.70 15.21 -17.41
N ALA A 5 10.77 15.04 -18.19
CA ALA A 5 10.93 15.75 -19.46
C ALA A 5 9.94 15.24 -20.51
N MET A 6 9.71 13.92 -20.55
CA MET A 6 8.74 13.30 -21.46
C MET A 6 7.31 13.72 -21.14
N ILE A 7 6.95 13.78 -19.86
CA ILE A 7 5.64 14.31 -19.41
C ILE A 7 5.45 15.76 -19.87
N LYS A 8 6.47 16.61 -19.68
CA LYS A 8 6.40 18.02 -20.10
C LYS A 8 6.22 18.13 -21.61
N GLN A 9 6.96 17.33 -22.37
CA GLN A 9 6.84 17.29 -23.82
C GLN A 9 5.44 16.82 -24.25
N ASN A 10 4.91 15.77 -23.62
CA ASN A 10 3.57 15.25 -23.92
C ASN A 10 2.48 16.32 -23.66
N ASN A 11 2.58 17.07 -22.56
CA ASN A 11 1.66 18.17 -22.27
C ASN A 11 1.68 19.25 -23.35
N VAL A 12 2.86 19.64 -23.85
CA VAL A 12 3.01 20.61 -24.94
C VAL A 12 2.42 20.09 -26.26
N LEU A 13 2.54 18.79 -26.54
CA LEU A 13 1.92 18.17 -27.72
C LEU A 13 0.39 18.17 -27.58
N ARG A 14 -0.13 17.88 -26.39
CA ARG A 14 -1.58 17.85 -26.12
C ARG A 14 -2.27 19.20 -26.29
N GLU A 15 -1.57 20.30 -26.01
CA GLU A 15 -2.10 21.65 -26.25
C GLU A 15 -2.35 21.97 -27.73
N GLN A 16 -1.75 21.21 -28.65
CA GLN A 16 -1.89 21.36 -30.10
C GLN A 16 -2.98 20.45 -30.70
N MET A 17 -3.60 19.59 -29.87
CA MET A 17 -4.62 18.65 -30.31
C MET A 17 -6.00 19.30 -30.41
N THR A 18 -6.87 18.76 -31.25
CA THR A 18 -8.30 19.09 -31.20
C THR A 18 -8.91 18.64 -29.86
N PRO A 19 -10.03 19.23 -29.42
CA PRO A 19 -10.67 18.82 -28.16
C PRO A 19 -10.99 17.31 -28.07
N SER A 20 -11.44 16.71 -29.18
CA SER A 20 -11.72 15.26 -29.28
C SER A 20 -10.46 14.43 -29.06
N ASN A 21 -9.41 14.72 -29.83
CA ASN A 21 -8.13 14.01 -29.76
C ASN A 21 -7.46 14.19 -28.40
N ARG A 22 -7.55 15.39 -27.82
CA ARG A 22 -7.00 15.68 -26.48
C ARG A 22 -7.68 14.84 -25.40
N PHE A 23 -9.00 14.70 -25.45
CA PHE A 23 -9.76 13.87 -24.52
C PHE A 23 -9.39 12.38 -24.66
N TYR A 24 -9.34 11.88 -25.90
CA TYR A 24 -8.90 10.51 -26.17
C TYR A 24 -7.47 10.25 -25.64
N MET A 25 -6.56 11.21 -25.83
CA MET A 25 -5.19 11.13 -25.33
C MET A 25 -5.12 11.13 -23.79
N GLU A 26 -6.03 11.84 -23.10
CA GLU A 26 -6.12 11.83 -21.64
C GLU A 26 -6.45 10.43 -21.11
N ASP A 27 -7.40 9.76 -21.75
CA ASP A 27 -7.77 8.39 -21.41
C ASP A 27 -6.61 7.42 -21.66
N MET A 28 -5.90 7.55 -22.79
CA MET A 28 -4.69 6.74 -23.06
C MET A 28 -3.63 6.92 -21.97
N ILE A 29 -3.44 8.14 -21.48
CA ILE A 29 -2.49 8.45 -20.40
C ILE A 29 -2.92 7.79 -19.10
N LEU A 30 -4.21 7.86 -18.76
CA LEU A 30 -4.75 7.23 -17.54
C LEU A 30 -4.54 5.72 -17.58
N GLU A 31 -4.86 5.06 -18.70
CA GLU A 31 -4.68 3.63 -18.87
C GLU A 31 -3.19 3.22 -18.80
N MET A 32 -2.31 3.91 -19.54
CA MET A 32 -0.90 3.56 -19.55
C MET A 32 -0.21 3.80 -18.21
N ARG A 33 -0.53 4.88 -17.50
CA ARG A 33 0.08 5.18 -16.19
C ARG A 33 -0.45 4.30 -15.07
N SER A 34 -1.64 3.75 -15.21
CA SER A 34 -2.18 2.74 -14.30
C SER A 34 -1.77 1.32 -14.65
N SER A 35 -1.16 1.11 -15.82
CA SER A 35 -0.69 -0.20 -16.28
C SER A 35 0.57 -0.70 -15.53
N ARG A 36 0.94 -1.95 -15.83
CA ARG A 36 2.15 -2.60 -15.32
C ARG A 36 3.43 -2.23 -16.10
N VAL A 37 3.31 -1.41 -17.14
CA VAL A 37 4.43 -0.98 -17.99
C VAL A 37 5.38 -0.11 -17.17
N GLU A 38 6.69 -0.32 -17.34
CA GLU A 38 7.71 0.51 -16.68
C GLU A 38 7.51 1.99 -17.04
N ALA A 39 7.57 2.88 -16.05
CA ALA A 39 7.24 4.30 -16.21
C ALA A 39 8.00 5.00 -17.35
N VAL A 40 9.27 4.66 -17.58
CA VAL A 40 10.04 5.21 -18.71
C VAL A 40 9.45 4.77 -20.04
N ARG A 41 9.25 3.46 -20.21
CA ARG A 41 8.66 2.87 -21.42
C ARG A 41 7.22 3.34 -21.65
N ALA A 42 6.44 3.49 -20.58
CA ALA A 42 5.07 4.00 -20.66
C ALA A 42 5.03 5.43 -21.22
N GLU A 43 5.89 6.33 -20.72
CA GLU A 43 5.96 7.70 -21.24
C GLU A 43 6.56 7.78 -22.65
N GLU A 44 7.48 6.87 -23.03
CA GLU A 44 7.97 6.77 -24.41
C GLU A 44 6.84 6.39 -25.38
N LEU A 45 6.04 5.38 -25.03
CA LEU A 45 4.88 4.95 -25.81
C LEU A 45 3.80 6.04 -25.91
N LEU A 46 3.56 6.77 -24.82
CA LEU A 46 2.62 7.89 -24.82
C LEU A 46 3.13 9.07 -25.67
N LEU A 47 4.44 9.34 -25.70
CA LEU A 47 5.00 10.33 -26.60
C LEU A 47 4.88 9.90 -28.07
N GLU A 48 5.12 8.63 -28.38
CA GLU A 48 4.94 8.10 -29.72
C GLU A 48 3.49 8.25 -30.18
N ALA A 49 2.53 7.84 -29.35
CA ALA A 49 1.10 8.01 -29.62
C ALA A 49 0.71 9.49 -29.80
N ALA A 50 1.19 10.39 -28.94
CA ALA A 50 0.90 11.82 -29.06
C ALA A 50 1.42 12.43 -30.38
N ASN A 51 2.61 12.04 -30.82
CA ASN A 51 3.18 12.49 -32.09
C ASN A 51 2.41 11.93 -33.29
N LEU A 52 2.05 10.64 -33.26
CA LEU A 52 1.23 10.02 -34.30
C LEU A 52 -0.14 10.71 -34.40
N MET A 53 -0.77 11.00 -33.25
CA MET A 53 -2.05 11.68 -33.18
C MET A 53 -2.00 13.06 -33.84
N LEU A 54 -1.00 13.89 -33.52
CA LEU A 54 -0.85 15.21 -34.15
C LEU A 54 -0.57 15.12 -35.66
N ARG A 55 0.25 14.14 -36.08
CA ARG A 55 0.54 13.91 -37.50
C ARG A 55 -0.75 13.58 -38.27
N GLU A 56 -1.52 12.63 -37.78
CA GLU A 56 -2.74 12.19 -38.47
C GLU A 56 -3.90 13.19 -38.32
N GLN A 57 -3.93 13.96 -37.23
CA GLN A 57 -4.81 15.11 -37.08
C GLN A 57 -4.60 16.16 -38.19
N SER A 58 -3.35 16.39 -38.61
CA SER A 58 -3.04 17.28 -39.74
C SER A 58 -3.60 16.77 -41.08
N ASN A 59 -3.86 15.46 -41.18
CA ASN A 59 -4.53 14.82 -42.31
C ASN A 59 -6.06 14.75 -42.12
N GLY A 60 -6.61 15.39 -41.08
CA GLY A 60 -8.05 15.44 -40.80
C GLY A 60 -8.62 14.16 -40.17
N LYS A 61 -7.79 13.26 -39.64
CA LYS A 61 -8.25 12.04 -38.95
C LYS A 61 -8.45 12.29 -37.45
N ASP A 62 -9.49 11.68 -36.90
CA ASP A 62 -9.75 11.65 -35.46
C ASP A 62 -9.01 10.48 -34.79
N ALA A 63 -8.71 10.62 -33.49
CA ALA A 63 -8.02 9.64 -32.67
C ALA A 63 -8.66 8.24 -32.77
N LYS A 64 -9.99 8.15 -32.82
CA LYS A 64 -10.68 6.86 -32.93
C LYS A 64 -10.36 6.10 -34.22
N GLN A 65 -10.13 6.84 -35.30
CA GLN A 65 -9.78 6.27 -36.61
C GLN A 65 -8.32 5.81 -36.66
N ILE A 66 -7.48 6.30 -35.75
CA ILE A 66 -6.03 6.01 -35.71
C ILE A 66 -5.76 4.89 -34.70
N PHE A 67 -6.37 4.97 -33.52
CA PHE A 67 -6.04 4.14 -32.35
C PHE A 67 -7.12 3.12 -32.00
N GLY A 68 -8.30 3.18 -32.63
CA GLY A 68 -9.44 2.31 -32.33
C GLY A 68 -10.53 3.02 -31.53
N GLU A 69 -11.63 2.31 -31.25
CA GLU A 69 -12.75 2.91 -30.50
C GLU A 69 -12.39 3.19 -29.03
N HIS A 70 -11.50 2.38 -28.44
CA HIS A 70 -11.11 2.50 -27.05
C HIS A 70 -9.63 2.90 -26.91
N PRO A 71 -9.31 3.95 -26.14
CA PRO A 71 -7.94 4.41 -25.85
C PRO A 71 -6.94 3.30 -25.50
N GLY A 72 -7.37 2.31 -24.71
CA GLY A 72 -6.56 1.16 -24.32
C GLY A 72 -6.19 0.16 -25.39
N ASP A 73 -6.95 0.08 -26.48
CA ASP A 73 -6.78 -0.96 -27.50
C ASP A 73 -5.38 -0.90 -28.13
N TYR A 74 -4.87 0.32 -28.34
CA TYR A 74 -3.58 0.57 -28.95
C TYR A 74 -2.39 -0.02 -28.16
N PHE A 75 -2.50 -0.07 -26.83
CA PHE A 75 -1.44 -0.57 -25.96
C PHE A 75 -1.72 -1.96 -25.39
N ARG A 76 -2.90 -2.55 -25.68
CA ARG A 76 -3.35 -3.79 -25.06
C ARG A 76 -2.34 -4.92 -25.22
N GLU A 77 -1.81 -5.13 -26.42
CA GLU A 77 -0.81 -6.17 -26.67
C GLU A 77 0.46 -5.98 -25.82
N ILE A 78 0.92 -4.73 -25.67
CA ILE A 78 2.11 -4.42 -24.86
C ILE A 78 1.81 -4.66 -23.38
N ILE A 79 0.65 -4.23 -22.89
CA ILE A 79 0.23 -4.40 -21.50
C ILE A 79 0.07 -5.88 -21.16
N ASP A 80 -0.58 -6.65 -22.04
CA ASP A 80 -0.87 -8.07 -21.84
C ASP A 80 0.38 -8.95 -21.95
N SER A 81 1.41 -8.50 -22.70
CA SER A 81 2.70 -9.19 -22.78
C SER A 81 3.49 -9.16 -21.47
N ILE A 82 3.14 -8.27 -20.54
CA ILE A 82 3.81 -8.16 -19.24
C ILE A 82 3.19 -9.18 -18.29
N PRO A 83 3.99 -10.06 -17.67
CA PRO A 83 3.46 -11.05 -16.74
C PRO A 83 2.72 -10.37 -15.58
N GLU A 84 1.65 -10.99 -15.11
CA GLU A 84 1.00 -10.55 -13.89
C GLU A 84 2.00 -10.67 -12.74
N ARG A 85 2.11 -9.61 -11.92
CA ARG A 85 2.84 -9.75 -10.67
C ARG A 85 2.13 -10.84 -9.87
N PRO A 86 2.84 -11.82 -9.30
CA PRO A 86 2.19 -12.82 -8.46
C PRO A 86 1.48 -12.05 -7.34
N MET A 87 0.15 -12.05 -7.35
CA MET A 87 -0.62 -11.50 -6.26
C MET A 87 -0.18 -12.29 -5.04
N ARG A 88 0.50 -11.63 -4.11
CA ARG A 88 0.79 -12.25 -2.82
C ARG A 88 -0.54 -12.73 -2.26
N SER A 89 -0.57 -14.00 -1.86
CA SER A 89 -1.77 -14.56 -1.25
C SER A 89 -2.22 -13.66 -0.10
N GLN A 90 -3.53 -13.52 0.08
CA GLN A 90 -4.10 -12.72 1.17
C GLN A 90 -3.54 -13.16 2.54
N TRP A 91 -3.26 -14.45 2.70
CA TRP A 91 -2.55 -15.00 3.85
C TRP A 91 -1.16 -14.38 4.07
N ASN A 92 -0.37 -14.21 3.01
CA ASN A 92 0.94 -13.60 3.11
C ASN A 92 0.85 -12.12 3.51
N TYR A 93 -0.21 -11.42 3.10
CA TYR A 93 -0.47 -10.04 3.50
C TYR A 93 -0.74 -9.94 5.01
N TYR A 94 -1.64 -10.77 5.55
CA TYR A 94 -1.93 -10.79 7.00
C TYR A 94 -0.71 -11.17 7.83
N LEU A 95 0.02 -12.20 7.40
CA LEU A 95 1.26 -12.63 8.06
C LEU A 95 2.31 -11.50 8.08
N MET A 96 2.43 -10.74 6.99
CA MET A 96 3.36 -9.60 6.91
C MET A 96 3.01 -8.52 7.93
N ILE A 97 1.72 -8.18 8.09
CA ILE A 97 1.26 -7.17 9.05
C ILE A 97 1.57 -7.61 10.48
N SER A 98 1.17 -8.82 10.85
CA SER A 98 1.44 -9.36 12.19
C SER A 98 2.96 -9.40 12.46
N TRP A 99 3.74 -9.91 11.51
CA TRP A 99 5.21 -9.97 11.64
C TRP A 99 5.85 -8.60 11.80
N ALA A 100 5.40 -7.61 11.01
CA ALA A 100 5.89 -6.24 11.10
C ALA A 100 5.55 -5.60 12.45
N SER A 101 4.31 -5.77 12.92
CA SER A 101 3.89 -5.25 14.23
C SER A 101 4.70 -5.84 15.39
N LEU A 102 4.94 -7.16 15.39
CA LEU A 102 5.75 -7.82 16.41
C LEU A 102 7.20 -7.36 16.37
N THR A 103 7.76 -7.22 15.17
CA THR A 103 9.11 -6.67 15.00
C THR A 103 9.22 -5.26 15.58
N SER A 104 8.22 -4.40 15.32
CA SER A 104 8.18 -3.04 15.89
C SER A 104 8.02 -3.03 17.42
N LEU A 105 7.23 -3.95 17.99
CA LEU A 105 7.09 -4.09 19.44
C LEU A 105 8.43 -4.39 20.10
N PHE A 106 9.16 -5.38 19.58
CA PHE A 106 10.48 -5.72 20.09
C PHE A 106 11.51 -4.60 19.85
N ALA A 107 11.37 -3.82 18.77
CA ALA A 107 12.20 -2.63 18.54
C ALA A 107 12.00 -1.60 19.65
N VAL A 108 10.75 -1.29 20.01
CA VAL A 108 10.42 -0.34 21.09
C VAL A 108 10.95 -0.85 22.44
N LEU A 109 10.71 -2.12 22.78
CA LEU A 109 11.23 -2.72 24.02
C LEU A 109 12.76 -2.69 24.09
N ALA A 110 13.44 -2.96 22.97
CA ALA A 110 14.89 -2.92 22.89
C ALA A 110 15.42 -1.49 23.08
N ILE A 111 14.93 -0.54 22.28
CA ILE A 111 15.43 0.84 22.29
C ILE A 111 15.14 1.49 23.64
N ALA A 112 13.89 1.47 24.10
CA ALA A 112 13.50 2.08 25.36
C ALA A 112 14.17 1.38 26.56
N GLY A 113 14.23 0.04 26.54
CA GLY A 113 14.88 -0.74 27.60
C GLY A 113 16.38 -0.49 27.70
N LEU A 114 17.09 -0.37 26.57
CA LEU A 114 18.52 -0.06 26.55
C LEU A 114 18.81 1.38 27.00
N ILE A 115 17.99 2.35 26.59
CA ILE A 115 18.09 3.74 27.06
C ILE A 115 17.90 3.79 28.57
N LEU A 116 16.85 3.13 29.10
CA LEU A 116 16.57 3.12 30.53
C LEU A 116 17.69 2.44 31.32
N LEU A 117 18.22 1.33 30.81
CA LEU A 117 19.36 0.61 31.39
C LEU A 117 20.60 1.49 31.48
N TRP A 118 20.86 2.30 30.45
CA TRP A 118 22.00 3.21 30.41
C TRP A 118 21.86 4.38 31.41
N ILE A 119 20.65 4.90 31.61
CA ILE A 119 20.39 6.04 32.51
C ILE A 119 20.27 5.60 33.98
N THR A 120 19.55 4.51 34.24
CA THR A 120 19.11 4.12 35.59
C THR A 120 19.74 2.83 36.12
N GLY A 121 20.47 2.10 35.28
CA GLY A 121 21.03 0.79 35.63
C GLY A 121 20.00 -0.36 35.62
N SER A 122 18.73 -0.10 35.34
CA SER A 122 17.69 -1.12 35.17
C SER A 122 16.87 -0.87 33.91
N ALA A 123 16.34 -1.94 33.32
CA ALA A 123 15.45 -1.84 32.16
C ALA A 123 13.96 -1.67 32.55
N GLY A 124 13.64 -1.74 33.86
CA GLY A 124 12.28 -1.56 34.39
C GLY A 124 11.21 -2.38 33.66
N ILE A 125 10.08 -1.74 33.40
CA ILE A 125 8.92 -2.32 32.69
C ILE A 125 9.24 -2.81 31.27
N PHE A 126 10.29 -2.30 30.62
CA PHE A 126 10.68 -2.71 29.26
C PHE A 126 11.40 -4.06 29.22
N SER A 127 11.73 -4.63 30.39
CA SER A 127 12.24 -6.00 30.51
C SER A 127 11.16 -7.05 30.74
N GLN A 128 9.88 -6.63 30.79
CA GLN A 128 8.75 -7.49 31.09
C GLN A 128 7.73 -7.37 29.97
N ILE A 129 7.31 -8.51 29.44
CA ILE A 129 6.22 -8.55 28.46
C ILE A 129 5.33 -9.75 28.74
N SER A 130 4.02 -9.52 28.71
CA SER A 130 3.05 -10.60 28.83
C SER A 130 2.87 -11.31 27.48
N LEU A 131 2.62 -12.62 27.51
CA LEU A 131 2.23 -13.36 26.31
C LEU A 131 0.96 -12.78 25.67
N PHE A 132 0.06 -12.24 26.50
CA PHE A 132 -1.15 -11.58 26.04
C PHE A 132 -0.83 -10.36 25.16
N THR A 133 0.11 -9.50 25.55
CA THR A 133 0.52 -8.34 24.76
C THR A 133 1.06 -8.75 23.39
N ILE A 134 1.84 -9.84 23.31
CA ILE A 134 2.38 -10.36 22.04
C ILE A 134 1.22 -10.77 21.13
N LEU A 135 0.25 -11.53 21.66
CA LEU A 135 -0.92 -11.98 20.91
C LEU A 135 -1.78 -10.79 20.47
N LEU A 136 -2.05 -9.85 21.38
CA LEU A 136 -2.86 -8.66 21.12
C LEU A 136 -2.22 -7.79 20.04
N VAL A 137 -0.91 -7.55 20.08
CA VAL A 137 -0.23 -6.75 19.06
C VAL A 137 -0.23 -7.47 17.71
N GLY A 138 0.04 -8.78 17.69
CA GLY A 138 0.08 -9.56 16.45
C GLY A 138 -1.27 -9.67 15.75
N ALA A 139 -2.34 -9.97 16.50
CA ALA A 139 -3.69 -10.10 15.95
C ALA A 139 -4.39 -8.74 15.80
N GLY A 140 -4.23 -7.86 16.78
CA GLY A 140 -4.84 -6.53 16.80
C GLY A 140 -4.33 -5.63 15.69
N SER A 141 -3.05 -5.74 15.30
CA SER A 141 -2.51 -4.98 14.17
C SER A 141 -3.21 -5.30 12.85
N VAL A 142 -3.54 -6.57 12.60
CA VAL A 142 -4.30 -6.98 11.41
C VAL A 142 -5.69 -6.33 11.41
N VAL A 143 -6.39 -6.40 12.54
CA VAL A 143 -7.74 -5.79 12.67
C VAL A 143 -7.69 -4.28 12.46
N ILE A 144 -6.68 -3.60 13.02
CA ILE A 144 -6.51 -2.15 12.88
C ILE A 144 -6.20 -1.79 11.42
N ILE A 145 -5.30 -2.50 10.75
CA ILE A 145 -4.97 -2.22 9.35
C ILE A 145 -6.17 -2.45 8.44
N GLU A 146 -6.93 -3.53 8.64
CA GLU A 146 -8.18 -3.77 7.91
C GLU A 146 -9.18 -2.62 8.08
N LEU A 147 -9.32 -2.11 9.30
CA LEU A 147 -10.19 -0.97 9.59
C LEU A 147 -9.71 0.30 8.90
N LEU A 148 -8.40 0.57 8.95
CA LEU A 148 -7.79 1.72 8.29
C LEU A 148 -7.94 1.65 6.77
N MET A 149 -7.74 0.47 6.16
CA MET A 149 -7.89 0.29 4.71
C MET A 149 -9.34 0.47 4.27
N LYS A 150 -10.30 -0.08 5.02
CA LYS A 150 -11.74 0.16 4.77
C LYS A 150 -12.10 1.63 4.90
N TRP A 151 -11.62 2.30 5.96
CA TRP A 151 -11.84 3.72 6.16
C TRP A 151 -11.23 4.55 5.02
N LEU A 152 -9.98 4.28 4.63
CA LEU A 152 -9.32 4.97 3.52
C LEU A 152 -10.04 4.75 2.19
N SER A 153 -10.51 3.53 1.92
CA SER A 153 -11.27 3.23 0.70
C SER A 153 -12.59 4.02 0.63
N SER A 154 -13.25 4.22 1.78
CA SER A 154 -14.47 5.03 1.84
C SER A 154 -14.26 6.52 1.55
N LEU A 155 -13.02 7.01 1.69
CA LEU A 155 -12.67 8.40 1.36
C LEU A 155 -12.31 8.57 -0.12
N SER A 156 -11.94 7.49 -0.81
CA SER A 156 -11.47 7.53 -2.21
C SER A 156 -12.61 7.41 -3.23
N GLU A 157 -13.84 7.10 -2.79
CA GLU A 157 -15.00 7.00 -3.66
C GLU A 157 -15.60 8.40 -3.92
N SER A 158 -14.79 9.26 -4.54
CA SER A 158 -15.22 10.50 -5.16
C SER A 158 -15.61 10.23 -6.61
N ASP A 159 -16.79 9.65 -6.83
CA ASP A 159 -17.61 9.92 -8.02
C ASP A 159 -19.09 9.54 -7.74
N ALA A 160 -19.93 10.58 -7.69
CA ALA A 160 -21.39 10.61 -7.50
C ALA A 160 -21.96 10.27 -6.09
N PRO A 161 -22.70 11.20 -5.45
CA PRO A 161 -23.26 11.00 -4.12
C PRO A 161 -24.52 10.15 -4.19
N ARG A 162 -24.43 8.90 -3.74
CA ARG A 162 -25.57 8.23 -3.10
C ARG A 162 -25.16 7.96 -1.66
N PRO A 163 -25.80 8.57 -0.65
CA PRO A 163 -25.55 8.20 0.73
C PRO A 163 -26.09 6.78 0.92
N LYS A 164 -25.24 5.77 0.70
CA LYS A 164 -25.41 4.52 1.43
C LYS A 164 -25.30 4.92 2.91
N PRO A 165 -26.30 4.61 3.75
CA PRO A 165 -26.17 4.89 5.17
C PRO A 165 -24.90 4.19 5.62
N PHE A 166 -24.00 4.95 6.27
CA PHE A 166 -22.82 4.42 6.94
C PHE A 166 -23.20 3.08 7.58
N ASP A 167 -22.46 2.01 7.26
CA ASP A 167 -22.69 0.70 7.87
C ASP A 167 -22.15 0.72 9.31
N LEU A 168 -22.86 1.48 10.15
CA LEU A 168 -22.60 1.70 11.56
C LEU A 168 -22.66 0.38 12.32
N LYS A 169 -23.38 -0.62 11.79
CA LYS A 169 -23.46 -1.97 12.34
C LYS A 169 -22.13 -2.71 12.15
N GLY A 170 -21.54 -2.65 10.96
CA GLY A 170 -20.20 -3.19 10.71
C GLY A 170 -19.16 -2.56 11.62
N LEU A 171 -19.09 -1.23 11.66
CA LEU A 171 -18.15 -0.49 12.52
C LEU A 171 -18.36 -0.79 14.02
N GLY A 172 -19.62 -0.83 14.46
CA GLY A 172 -19.99 -1.12 15.85
C GLY A 172 -19.53 -2.50 16.32
N VAL A 173 -19.65 -3.52 15.48
CA VAL A 173 -19.16 -4.88 15.79
C VAL A 173 -17.65 -4.89 16.00
N TYR A 174 -16.87 -4.20 15.16
CA TYR A 174 -15.42 -4.14 15.32
C TYR A 174 -14.98 -3.32 16.53
N VAL A 175 -15.65 -2.20 16.82
CA VAL A 175 -15.39 -1.42 18.05
C VAL A 175 -15.69 -2.26 19.29
N VAL A 176 -16.79 -3.02 19.29
CA VAL A 176 -17.12 -3.95 20.37
C VAL A 176 -16.06 -5.06 20.48
N ILE A 177 -15.57 -5.63 19.38
CA ILE A 177 -14.47 -6.61 19.41
C ILE A 177 -13.20 -6.02 20.02
N VAL A 178 -12.81 -4.79 19.65
CA VAL A 178 -11.63 -4.12 20.20
C VAL A 178 -11.82 -3.83 21.68
N ILE A 179 -12.98 -3.33 22.10
CA ILE A 179 -13.30 -3.09 23.51
C ILE A 179 -13.26 -4.40 24.31
N ILE A 180 -13.86 -5.47 23.78
CA ILE A 180 -13.80 -6.80 24.39
C ILE A 180 -12.35 -7.30 24.45
N ALA A 181 -11.55 -7.10 23.42
CA ALA A 181 -10.14 -7.51 23.42
C ALA A 181 -9.30 -6.73 24.45
N VAL A 182 -9.56 -5.42 24.62
CA VAL A 182 -8.89 -4.59 25.62
C VAL A 182 -9.33 -4.96 27.04
N PHE A 183 -10.64 -5.15 27.27
CA PHE A 183 -11.16 -5.58 28.58
C PHE A 183 -10.75 -7.01 28.93
N ALA A 184 -10.80 -7.93 27.96
CA ALA A 184 -10.26 -9.26 28.10
C ALA A 184 -8.78 -9.18 28.42
N GLY A 185 -8.02 -8.28 27.78
CA GLY A 185 -6.61 -8.07 28.09
C GLY A 185 -6.33 -7.61 29.50
N ALA A 186 -7.03 -6.58 29.96
CA ALA A 186 -6.91 -6.11 31.35
C ALA A 186 -7.30 -7.20 32.37
N PHE A 187 -8.24 -8.08 32.02
CA PHE A 187 -8.63 -9.21 32.87
C PHE A 187 -7.66 -10.41 32.77
N LEU A 188 -7.09 -10.66 31.58
CA LEU A 188 -6.16 -11.76 31.27
C LEU A 188 -4.71 -11.44 31.63
N GLU A 189 -4.33 -10.18 31.84
CA GLU A 189 -3.03 -9.81 32.41
C GLU A 189 -2.78 -10.50 33.76
N ASN A 190 -3.86 -10.81 34.51
CA ASN A 190 -3.78 -11.60 35.73
C ASN A 190 -3.70 -13.12 35.52
N LEU A 191 -4.01 -13.62 34.31
CA LEU A 191 -4.08 -15.06 33.98
C LEU A 191 -2.89 -15.54 33.16
N PHE A 192 -2.25 -14.66 32.38
CA PHE A 192 -1.14 -15.03 31.49
C PHE A 192 0.23 -14.77 32.15
N PRO A 193 1.20 -15.68 31.97
CA PRO A 193 2.52 -15.51 32.54
C PRO A 193 3.23 -14.30 31.90
N VAL A 194 3.81 -13.47 32.76
CA VAL A 194 4.72 -12.39 32.36
C VAL A 194 6.11 -12.99 32.19
N ILE A 195 6.71 -12.78 31.01
CA ILE A 195 8.05 -13.26 30.70
C ILE A 195 9.02 -12.10 30.82
N SER A 196 10.13 -12.32 31.52
CA SER A 196 11.23 -11.37 31.59
C SER A 196 12.12 -11.52 30.35
N ILE A 197 12.00 -10.59 29.42
CA ILE A 197 12.84 -10.54 28.21
C ILE A 197 13.80 -9.37 28.35
N SER A 198 15.10 -9.67 28.43
CA SER A 198 16.13 -8.63 28.47
C SER A 198 16.08 -7.74 27.21
N PRO A 199 16.33 -6.42 27.32
CA PRO A 199 16.36 -5.52 26.15
C PRO A 199 17.30 -5.99 25.04
N TRP A 200 18.38 -6.70 25.39
CA TRP A 200 19.31 -7.31 24.42
C TRP A 200 18.66 -8.44 23.62
N VAL A 201 17.82 -9.26 24.25
CA VAL A 201 17.06 -10.31 23.57
C VAL A 201 16.01 -9.68 22.66
N SER A 202 15.33 -8.63 23.12
CA SER A 202 14.41 -7.83 22.28
C SER A 202 15.12 -7.23 21.06
N LEU A 203 16.38 -6.79 21.21
CA LEU A 203 17.17 -6.29 20.09
C LEU A 203 17.46 -7.38 19.06
N ILE A 204 17.84 -8.59 19.50
CA ILE A 204 18.07 -9.73 18.62
C ILE A 204 16.78 -10.10 17.88
N LEU A 205 15.64 -10.15 18.58
CA LEU A 205 14.33 -10.43 17.99
C LEU A 205 13.91 -9.37 16.97
N CYS A 206 14.17 -8.09 17.26
CA CYS A 206 13.94 -6.99 16.32
C CYS A 206 14.79 -7.15 15.06
N LEU A 207 16.09 -7.41 15.20
CA LEU A 207 17.00 -7.57 14.05
C LEU A 207 16.64 -8.80 13.22
N GLY A 208 16.37 -9.93 13.87
CA GLY A 208 15.91 -11.15 13.21
C GLY A 208 14.57 -10.97 12.51
N GLY A 209 13.61 -10.31 13.17
CA GLY A 209 12.31 -9.97 12.61
C GLY A 209 12.42 -9.06 11.39
N GLY A 210 13.26 -8.03 11.46
CA GLY A 210 13.53 -7.10 10.35
C GLY A 210 14.22 -7.78 9.15
N LEU A 211 15.17 -8.68 9.42
CA LEU A 211 15.77 -9.52 8.37
C LEU A 211 14.74 -10.47 7.76
N GLY A 212 13.85 -11.05 8.57
CA GLY A 212 12.72 -11.87 8.11
C GLY A 212 11.79 -11.09 7.18
N LEU A 213 11.42 -9.86 7.55
CA LEU A 213 10.66 -8.94 6.67
C LEU A 213 11.36 -8.75 5.34
N LYS A 214 12.66 -8.45 5.37
CA LYS A 214 13.44 -8.21 4.15
C LYS A 214 13.54 -9.44 3.25
N LEU A 215 13.84 -10.60 3.84
CA LEU A 215 14.15 -11.83 3.09
C LEU A 215 12.91 -12.59 2.63
N ILE A 216 11.84 -12.61 3.42
CA ILE A 216 10.61 -13.36 3.14
C ILE A 216 9.59 -12.46 2.45
N PHE A 217 9.45 -11.21 2.93
CA PHE A 217 8.41 -10.29 2.48
C PHE A 217 8.91 -9.13 1.62
N PHE A 218 10.19 -8.93 1.39
CA PHE A 218 10.66 -7.92 0.42
C PHE A 218 11.57 -8.47 -0.68
N ARG A 219 11.77 -9.80 -0.73
CA ARG A 219 12.27 -10.44 -1.96
C ARG A 219 11.18 -10.40 -3.03
N SER A 220 11.35 -9.50 -3.98
CA SER A 220 10.71 -9.50 -5.30
C SER A 220 11.76 -9.13 -6.33
#